data_AF-A0A9W9JHD9-F1
#
_entry.id   AF-A0A9W9JHD9-F1
#
_cell.length_a   1.000
_cell.length_b   1.000
_cell.length_c   1.000
_cell.angle_alpha   90.00
_cell.angle_beta   90.00
_cell.angle_gamma   90.00
#
_symmetry.space_group_name_H-M   'P 1'
#
loop_
_entity.id
_entity.type
_entity.pdbx_description
1 polymer ?
#
loop_
_entity_poly.entity_id
_entity_poly.type
_entity_poly.pdbx_seq_one_letter_code
_entity_poly.pdbx_strand_id
1 'polypeptide(L)'
;MTGHINALASVADSPQHVLASTASALVVTVNYRLGEIQTDISPSSDKSSISQEPIEAPDQTLGPSNPQLTSYKYPTPVHDTLAGFDWIKTHLRPSQLAIFGTHIGGSLALMLALTEAQSIQAVAAVDPVCDWPGLDEYCTRESTITTTKEISGDNNDTTASSTTSKNKRQPRKKSPAPPDLVPLLQARSKFFSTPERCFDSFASPILFLRSAGRDVPRTFPQYLTGPEYPVPVLKENVRSTTAEQYAASDNSIWDQDVYPDMDTDDVDGIGATVTRRRKALSRWPPYGLDYGLSGNTFSGPGDGIRRLEMALPWVRVFLREDGAALGSGSLSSSAIEMKKKPRDGGNGSTVLARQADEMVSAMRRACFWGREKGVGERRVTLSQVRSSGINEGEEVGDWFKDVFQGTTEDID
;
A
#
# COMPACT_ATOMS: atom_id res chain seq x y z
N MET A 1 -16.18 -12.06 47.81
CA MET A 1 -17.01 -12.22 46.59
C MET A 1 -17.22 -10.85 45.95
N THR A 2 -16.23 -10.34 45.22
CA THR A 2 -16.33 -9.11 44.40
C THR A 2 -15.09 -9.08 43.51
N GLY A 3 -15.16 -9.71 42.34
CA GLY A 3 -13.98 -9.81 41.45
C GLY A 3 -14.24 -10.27 40.01
N HIS A 4 -15.50 -10.45 39.58
CA HIS A 4 -15.81 -11.01 38.26
C HIS A 4 -16.63 -10.10 37.32
N ILE A 5 -16.92 -8.85 37.70
CA ILE A 5 -17.83 -7.98 36.93
C ILE A 5 -17.11 -7.10 35.88
N ASN A 6 -15.78 -6.95 35.94
CA ASN A 6 -15.05 -6.03 35.06
C ASN A 6 -14.61 -6.65 33.71
N ALA A 7 -14.74 -7.97 33.53
CA ALA A 7 -14.34 -8.63 32.28
C ALA A 7 -15.45 -8.62 31.21
N LEU A 8 -16.74 -8.51 31.60
CA LEU A 8 -17.84 -8.50 30.63
C LEU A 8 -18.03 -7.13 29.96
N ALA A 9 -17.79 -6.04 30.70
CA ALA A 9 -17.91 -4.68 30.17
C ALA A 9 -16.87 -4.37 29.08
N SER A 10 -15.67 -4.95 29.14
CA SER A 10 -14.63 -4.71 28.12
C SER A 10 -14.87 -5.44 26.80
N VAL A 11 -15.78 -6.43 26.76
CA VAL A 11 -16.11 -7.18 25.54
C VAL A 11 -17.14 -6.42 24.70
N ALA A 12 -18.10 -5.77 25.35
CA ALA A 12 -19.16 -5.01 24.69
C ALA A 12 -18.64 -3.84 23.84
N ASP A 13 -17.49 -3.27 24.22
CA ASP A 13 -16.86 -2.14 23.54
C ASP A 13 -15.71 -2.56 22.61
N SER A 14 -15.44 -3.86 22.46
CA SER A 14 -14.40 -4.32 21.54
C SER A 14 -14.78 -3.98 20.09
N PRO A 15 -13.82 -3.54 19.23
CA PRO A 15 -14.12 -3.20 17.84
C PRO A 15 -14.77 -4.37 17.07
N GLN A 16 -14.40 -5.61 17.41
CA GLN A 16 -15.01 -6.81 16.81
C GLN A 16 -16.47 -6.97 17.24
N HIS A 17 -16.79 -6.71 18.51
CA HIS A 17 -18.15 -6.79 19.01
C HIS A 17 -19.04 -5.72 18.40
N VAL A 18 -18.57 -4.46 18.34
CA VAL A 18 -19.31 -3.36 17.71
C VAL A 18 -19.57 -3.67 16.25
N LEU A 19 -18.55 -4.09 15.50
CA LEU A 19 -18.71 -4.45 14.09
C LEU A 19 -19.71 -5.61 13.91
N ALA A 20 -19.63 -6.65 14.74
CA ALA A 20 -20.54 -7.80 14.71
C ALA A 20 -21.99 -7.40 15.00
N SER A 21 -22.21 -6.58 16.04
CA SER A 21 -23.55 -6.13 16.43
C SER A 21 -24.16 -5.20 15.39
N THR A 22 -23.38 -4.23 14.88
CA THR A 22 -23.88 -3.23 13.95
C THR A 22 -24.15 -3.83 12.58
N ALA A 23 -23.22 -4.64 12.05
CA ALA A 23 -23.41 -5.33 10.77
C ALA A 23 -24.37 -6.53 10.86
N SER A 24 -24.73 -6.97 12.08
CA SER A 24 -25.47 -8.22 12.31
C SER A 24 -24.81 -9.42 11.64
N ALA A 25 -23.47 -9.52 11.76
CA ALA A 25 -22.64 -10.46 11.01
C ALA A 25 -21.68 -11.24 11.92
N LEU A 26 -21.24 -12.42 11.45
CA LEU A 26 -20.15 -13.17 12.07
C LEU A 26 -18.81 -12.48 11.76
N VAL A 27 -18.07 -12.10 12.79
CA VAL A 27 -16.73 -11.51 12.66
C VAL A 27 -15.66 -12.59 12.84
N VAL A 28 -14.78 -12.72 11.85
CA VAL A 28 -13.61 -13.60 11.88
C VAL A 28 -12.36 -12.74 11.83
N THR A 29 -11.43 -12.94 12.77
CA THR A 29 -10.14 -12.23 12.79
C THR A 29 -9.04 -13.16 12.31
N VAL A 30 -8.31 -12.74 11.28
CA VAL A 30 -7.17 -13.47 10.73
C VAL A 30 -5.87 -12.85 11.25
N ASN A 31 -5.06 -13.65 11.93
CA ASN A 31 -3.71 -13.25 12.33
C ASN A 31 -2.73 -13.59 11.20
N TYR A 32 -1.79 -12.69 10.93
CA TYR A 32 -0.73 -12.88 9.95
C TYR A 32 0.61 -12.46 10.54
N ARG A 33 1.70 -13.10 10.10
CA ARG A 33 3.04 -12.84 10.64
C ARG A 33 3.67 -11.65 9.93
N LEU A 34 4.04 -10.63 10.71
CA LEU A 34 4.78 -9.46 10.24
C LEU A 34 5.55 -8.81 11.40
N GLY A 35 6.79 -8.41 11.16
CA GLY A 35 7.65 -7.80 12.16
C GLY A 35 8.31 -8.82 13.09
N GLU A 36 8.81 -8.33 14.21
CA GLU A 36 9.54 -9.13 15.19
C GLU A 36 8.56 -9.83 16.13
N ILE A 37 8.65 -11.16 16.19
CA ILE A 37 7.83 -12.01 17.06
C ILE A 37 8.78 -12.80 17.96
N GLN A 38 8.55 -12.75 19.27
CA GLN A 38 9.25 -13.61 20.23
C GLN A 38 8.69 -15.02 20.11
N THR A 39 9.55 -15.99 19.81
CA THR A 39 9.20 -17.40 19.84
C THR A 39 9.86 -18.04 21.04
N ASP A 40 9.06 -18.42 22.04
CA ASP A 40 9.51 -19.26 23.14
C ASP A 40 9.64 -20.69 22.63
N ILE A 41 10.84 -21.09 22.26
CA ILE A 41 11.11 -22.49 21.89
C ILE A 41 11.15 -23.30 23.18
N SER A 42 10.16 -24.16 23.39
CA SER A 42 10.29 -25.28 24.31
C SER A 42 11.33 -26.26 23.73
N PRO A 43 12.35 -26.70 24.49
CA PRO A 43 13.42 -27.54 23.96
C PRO A 43 12.93 -28.98 23.77
N SER A 44 12.17 -29.24 22.70
CA SER A 44 11.84 -30.61 22.28
C SER A 44 11.24 -30.67 20.86
N SER A 45 11.99 -30.28 19.83
CA SER A 45 11.68 -30.77 18.47
C SER A 45 12.87 -30.73 17.51
N ASP A 46 13.97 -31.39 17.89
CA ASP A 46 14.97 -31.86 16.92
C ASP A 46 14.95 -33.38 16.90
N LYS A 47 14.05 -33.98 16.10
CA LYS A 47 14.15 -35.38 15.63
C LYS A 47 13.52 -35.58 14.26
N SER A 48 14.34 -35.39 13.22
CA SER A 48 14.33 -36.15 11.94
C SER A 48 15.61 -35.74 11.19
N SER A 49 16.62 -36.57 10.87
CA SER A 49 16.69 -38.02 10.70
C SER A 49 18.17 -38.53 10.71
N ILE A 50 18.45 -39.56 11.52
CA ILE A 50 19.25 -40.80 11.26
C ILE A 50 20.69 -40.62 10.69
N SER A 51 21.78 -40.88 11.44
CA SER A 51 22.34 -42.23 11.70
C SER A 51 23.46 -42.30 12.78
N GLN A 52 23.48 -43.43 13.49
CA GLN A 52 24.59 -44.14 14.19
C GLN A 52 25.06 -43.74 15.62
N GLU A 53 24.51 -44.52 16.58
CA GLU A 53 25.14 -45.24 17.72
C GLU A 53 25.98 -44.51 18.81
N PRO A 54 26.00 -45.07 20.05
CA PRO A 54 25.99 -44.31 21.30
C PRO A 54 27.38 -44.16 21.94
N ILE A 55 27.53 -43.21 22.87
CA ILE A 55 28.18 -43.34 24.20
C ILE A 55 28.28 -41.95 24.86
N GLU A 56 28.14 -41.96 26.20
CA GLU A 56 28.50 -40.95 27.20
C GLU A 56 27.61 -39.73 27.44
N ALA A 57 27.06 -39.70 28.67
CA ALA A 57 26.47 -38.53 29.29
C ALA A 57 27.54 -37.45 29.56
N PRO A 58 27.16 -36.17 29.43
CA PRO A 58 27.48 -35.27 30.54
C PRO A 58 26.35 -34.28 30.86
N ASP A 59 26.13 -34.14 32.17
CA ASP A 59 25.88 -32.90 32.92
C ASP A 59 24.80 -31.93 32.41
N GLN A 60 23.64 -31.97 33.07
CA GLN A 60 22.56 -31.00 32.91
C GLN A 60 22.95 -29.67 33.54
N THR A 61 23.55 -28.78 32.74
CA THR A 61 23.52 -27.34 33.02
C THR A 61 22.37 -26.72 32.24
N LEU A 62 21.24 -26.47 32.93
CA LEU A 62 20.12 -25.67 32.46
C LEU A 62 20.60 -24.23 32.22
N GLY A 63 21.04 -23.93 30.99
CA GLY A 63 21.22 -22.56 30.54
C GLY A 63 19.87 -21.86 30.37
N PRO A 64 19.75 -20.56 30.68
CA PRO A 64 18.52 -19.81 30.44
C PRO A 64 18.25 -19.75 28.94
N SER A 65 17.11 -20.31 28.52
CA SER A 65 16.61 -20.23 27.14
C SER A 65 16.42 -18.75 26.77
N ASN A 66 17.34 -18.22 25.97
CA ASN A 66 17.24 -16.85 25.48
C ASN A 66 16.13 -16.84 24.39
N PRO A 67 15.07 -16.03 24.52
CA PRO A 67 13.99 -16.00 23.53
C PRO A 67 14.56 -15.57 22.17
N GLN A 68 14.47 -16.46 21.18
CA GLN A 68 14.91 -16.15 19.82
C GLN A 68 13.86 -15.24 19.17
N LEU A 69 14.29 -14.04 18.78
CA LEU A 69 13.44 -13.08 18.10
C LEU A 69 13.41 -13.41 16.60
N THR A 70 12.25 -13.84 16.10
CA THR A 70 12.08 -14.14 14.67
C THR A 70 11.45 -12.95 13.96
N SER A 71 12.09 -12.43 12.91
CA SER A 71 11.58 -11.28 12.14
C SER A 71 10.92 -11.74 10.84
N TYR A 72 9.62 -11.49 10.71
CA TYR A 72 8.82 -11.80 9.52
C TYR A 72 8.66 -10.55 8.64
N LYS A 73 8.81 -10.73 7.32
CA LYS A 73 8.78 -9.66 6.31
C LYS A 73 7.89 -10.05 5.14
N TYR A 74 7.57 -9.11 4.26
CA TYR A 74 6.89 -9.45 3.00
C TYR A 74 7.71 -10.47 2.18
N PRO A 75 7.05 -11.47 1.55
CA PRO A 75 5.61 -11.61 1.33
C PRO A 75 4.85 -12.46 2.38
N THR A 76 5.44 -12.82 3.51
CA THR A 76 4.78 -13.68 4.53
C THR A 76 3.35 -13.24 4.93
N PRO A 77 3.06 -11.96 5.27
CA PRO A 77 1.70 -11.56 5.64
C PRO A 77 0.67 -11.75 4.52
N VAL A 78 1.08 -11.69 3.25
CA VAL A 78 0.21 -11.97 2.10
C VAL A 78 -0.19 -13.44 2.09
N HIS A 79 0.78 -14.34 2.23
CA HIS A 79 0.53 -15.78 2.24
C HIS A 79 -0.34 -16.20 3.43
N ASP A 80 -0.06 -15.67 4.63
CA ASP A 80 -0.86 -15.98 5.82
C ASP A 80 -2.31 -15.47 5.67
N THR A 81 -2.50 -14.29 5.06
CA THR A 81 -3.83 -13.74 4.82
C THR A 81 -4.61 -14.54 3.79
N LEU A 82 -3.98 -14.95 2.68
CA LEU A 82 -4.61 -15.81 1.67
C LEU A 82 -4.98 -17.18 2.24
N ALA A 83 -4.10 -17.78 3.03
CA ALA A 83 -4.39 -19.04 3.72
C ALA A 83 -5.60 -18.91 4.67
N GLY A 84 -5.68 -17.81 5.41
CA GLY A 84 -6.84 -17.51 6.26
C GLY A 84 -8.13 -17.29 5.45
N PHE A 85 -8.05 -16.57 4.34
CA PHE A 85 -9.17 -16.35 3.43
C PHE A 85 -9.69 -17.66 2.82
N ASP A 86 -8.80 -18.51 2.33
CA ASP A 86 -9.14 -19.83 1.79
C ASP A 86 -9.77 -20.72 2.85
N TRP A 87 -9.23 -20.70 4.08
CA TRP A 87 -9.80 -21.44 5.20
C TRP A 87 -11.25 -20.99 5.48
N ILE A 88 -11.50 -19.68 5.53
CA ILE A 88 -12.84 -19.11 5.73
C ILE A 88 -13.80 -19.57 4.64
N LYS A 89 -13.40 -19.45 3.37
CA LYS A 89 -14.25 -19.85 2.24
C LYS A 89 -14.57 -21.34 2.23
N THR A 90 -13.58 -22.17 2.54
CA THR A 90 -13.73 -23.64 2.51
C THR A 90 -14.52 -24.18 3.70
N HIS A 91 -14.37 -23.60 4.89
CA HIS A 91 -14.96 -24.13 6.13
C HIS A 91 -16.24 -23.41 6.54
N LEU A 92 -16.29 -22.09 6.46
CA LEU A 92 -17.47 -21.30 6.85
C LEU A 92 -18.47 -21.15 5.71
N ARG A 93 -18.01 -21.22 4.45
CA ARG A 93 -18.82 -21.10 3.23
C ARG A 93 -19.84 -19.94 3.30
N PRO A 94 -19.38 -18.71 3.57
CA PRO A 94 -20.29 -17.58 3.71
C PRO A 94 -21.04 -17.32 2.40
N SER A 95 -22.34 -17.00 2.51
CA SER A 95 -23.15 -16.54 1.37
C SER A 95 -22.76 -15.13 0.93
N GLN A 96 -22.38 -14.30 1.91
CA GLN A 96 -21.92 -12.93 1.74
C GLN A 96 -20.66 -12.74 2.58
N LEU A 97 -19.62 -12.18 1.97
CA LEU A 97 -18.34 -11.95 2.63
C LEU A 97 -17.93 -10.49 2.48
N ALA A 98 -17.66 -9.84 3.61
CA ALA A 98 -17.03 -8.53 3.65
C ALA A 98 -15.67 -8.59 4.35
N ILE A 99 -14.75 -7.74 3.92
CA ILE A 99 -13.41 -7.65 4.49
C ILE A 99 -13.20 -6.26 5.06
N PHE A 100 -12.72 -6.22 6.30
CA PHE A 100 -12.32 -5.00 6.97
C PHE A 100 -10.82 -5.05 7.28
N GLY A 101 -10.12 -3.94 7.06
CA GLY A 101 -8.71 -3.82 7.43
C GLY A 101 -8.28 -2.38 7.63
N THR A 102 -7.28 -2.19 8.49
CA THR A 102 -6.67 -0.87 8.77
C THR A 102 -5.18 -0.88 8.42
N HIS A 103 -4.63 0.23 7.94
CA HIS A 103 -3.20 0.38 7.59
C HIS A 103 -2.69 -0.76 6.67
N ILE A 104 -1.87 -1.67 7.21
CA ILE A 104 -1.38 -2.87 6.51
C ILE A 104 -2.51 -3.85 6.24
N GLY A 105 -3.39 -4.09 7.20
CA GLY A 105 -4.61 -4.88 6.98
C GLY A 105 -5.52 -4.25 5.93
N GLY A 106 -5.57 -2.92 5.85
CA GLY A 106 -6.29 -2.19 4.80
C GLY A 106 -5.67 -2.39 3.43
N SER A 107 -4.33 -2.42 3.35
CA SER A 107 -3.58 -2.81 2.15
C SER A 107 -3.93 -4.23 1.71
N LEU A 108 -3.90 -5.19 2.63
CA LEU A 108 -4.24 -6.59 2.36
C LEU A 108 -5.73 -6.76 1.99
N ALA A 109 -6.62 -5.99 2.57
CA ALA A 109 -8.05 -5.97 2.21
C ALA A 109 -8.25 -5.48 0.76
N LEU A 110 -7.55 -4.41 0.37
CA LEU A 110 -7.58 -3.89 -1.01
C LEU A 110 -6.91 -4.83 -2.01
N MET A 111 -5.84 -5.52 -1.61
CA MET A 111 -5.24 -6.60 -2.39
C MET A 111 -6.30 -7.68 -2.68
N LEU A 112 -6.98 -8.19 -1.64
CA LEU A 112 -8.06 -9.18 -1.82
C LEU A 112 -9.22 -8.63 -2.67
N ALA A 113 -9.57 -7.36 -2.55
CA ALA A 113 -10.58 -6.74 -3.41
C ALA A 113 -10.25 -6.83 -4.90
N LEU A 114 -8.96 -6.83 -5.25
CA LEU A 114 -8.46 -6.82 -6.62
C LEU A 114 -8.09 -8.21 -7.14
N THR A 115 -7.82 -9.17 -6.25
CA THR A 115 -7.43 -10.55 -6.62
C THR A 115 -8.53 -11.57 -6.39
N GLU A 116 -9.43 -11.33 -5.44
CA GLU A 116 -10.51 -12.24 -5.01
C GLU A 116 -11.90 -11.60 -5.16
N ALA A 117 -12.02 -10.65 -6.11
CA ALA A 117 -13.19 -9.80 -6.32
C ALA A 117 -14.54 -10.55 -6.41
N GLN A 118 -14.54 -11.77 -6.96
CA GLN A 118 -15.77 -12.56 -7.15
C GLN A 118 -16.34 -13.13 -5.86
N SER A 119 -15.48 -13.33 -4.87
CA SER A 119 -15.85 -14.00 -3.62
C SER A 119 -16.13 -13.03 -2.49
N ILE A 120 -15.96 -11.74 -2.75
CA ILE A 120 -16.08 -10.66 -1.78
C ILE A 120 -17.19 -9.75 -2.27
N GLN A 121 -18.11 -9.41 -1.38
CA GLN A 121 -19.19 -8.47 -1.68
C GLN A 121 -18.79 -7.03 -1.34
N ALA A 122 -18.10 -6.84 -0.20
CA ALA A 122 -17.71 -5.53 0.28
C ALA A 122 -16.31 -5.50 0.91
N VAL A 123 -15.61 -4.37 0.77
CA VAL A 123 -14.29 -4.14 1.39
C VAL A 123 -14.26 -2.74 2.01
N ALA A 124 -13.97 -2.69 3.31
CA ALA A 124 -13.69 -1.47 4.04
C ALA A 124 -12.20 -1.41 4.39
N ALA A 125 -11.51 -0.36 3.95
CA ALA A 125 -10.10 -0.15 4.25
C ALA A 125 -9.88 1.21 4.93
N VAL A 126 -9.36 1.23 6.16
CA VAL A 126 -9.09 2.46 6.92
C VAL A 126 -7.61 2.83 6.83
N ASP A 127 -7.32 4.06 6.44
CA ASP A 127 -5.96 4.60 6.25
C ASP A 127 -4.98 3.59 5.60
N PRO A 128 -5.33 2.97 4.45
CA PRO A 128 -4.55 1.88 3.90
C PRO A 128 -3.20 2.35 3.34
N VAL A 129 -2.17 1.52 3.50
CA VAL A 129 -0.89 1.73 2.81
C VAL A 129 -0.98 1.12 1.41
N CYS A 130 -1.05 1.96 0.37
CA CYS A 130 -1.30 1.50 -1.01
C CYS A 130 -0.08 1.57 -1.94
N ASP A 131 0.91 2.42 -1.64
CA ASP A 131 2.06 2.68 -2.53
C ASP A 131 3.38 2.80 -1.73
N TRP A 132 4.00 1.67 -1.39
CA TRP A 132 5.33 1.67 -0.73
C TRP A 132 6.43 2.33 -1.57
N PRO A 133 6.48 2.13 -2.91
CA PRO A 133 7.41 2.84 -3.74
C PRO A 133 7.13 4.36 -3.70
N GLY A 134 5.88 4.80 -3.77
CA GLY A 134 5.53 6.22 -3.82
C GLY A 134 5.99 7.08 -2.64
N LEU A 135 6.43 6.49 -1.50
CA LEU A 135 6.87 7.25 -0.32
C LEU A 135 7.99 8.26 -0.59
N ASP A 136 8.86 7.98 -1.57
CA ASP A 136 10.02 8.84 -1.83
C ASP A 136 9.59 10.15 -2.54
N GLU A 137 8.38 10.21 -3.11
CA GLU A 137 7.81 11.41 -3.72
C GLU A 137 7.48 12.50 -2.69
N TYR A 138 7.40 12.12 -1.41
CA TYR A 138 7.17 13.02 -0.29
C TYR A 138 8.46 13.53 0.36
N CYS A 139 9.62 13.01 -0.09
CA CYS A 139 10.93 13.40 0.43
C CYS A 139 11.56 14.51 -0.43
N THR A 140 12.41 15.34 0.18
CA THR A 140 13.25 16.31 -0.53
C THR A 140 14.50 15.61 -1.07
N ARG A 141 15.12 16.11 -2.15
CA ARG A 141 16.39 15.56 -2.69
C ARG A 141 17.57 16.42 -2.27
N GLU A 142 18.71 15.79 -1.96
CA GLU A 142 19.93 16.47 -1.52
C GLU A 142 20.42 17.54 -2.51
N SER A 143 20.36 17.25 -3.82
CA SER A 143 20.68 18.20 -4.89
C SER A 143 19.91 19.53 -4.83
N THR A 144 18.69 19.54 -4.27
CA THR A 144 17.90 20.78 -4.17
C THR A 144 18.34 21.68 -3.02
N ILE A 145 19.04 21.14 -2.02
CA ILE A 145 19.48 21.89 -0.83
C ILE A 145 20.76 22.65 -1.14
N THR A 146 21.69 22.04 -1.87
CA THR A 146 22.98 22.63 -2.27
C THR A 146 22.81 23.81 -3.21
N THR A 147 21.90 23.75 -4.20
CA THR A 147 21.66 24.88 -5.12
C THR A 147 21.07 26.12 -4.43
N THR A 148 20.44 25.96 -3.26
CA THR A 148 19.84 27.10 -2.54
C THR A 148 20.84 27.85 -1.66
N LYS A 149 22.03 27.28 -1.40
CA LYS A 149 23.06 27.90 -0.52
C LYS A 149 24.11 28.75 -1.27
N GLU A 150 24.12 28.77 -2.61
CA GLU A 150 25.17 29.47 -3.38
C GLU A 150 24.76 30.79 -4.04
N ILE A 151 23.56 31.34 -3.79
CA ILE A 151 23.16 32.64 -4.37
C ILE A 151 22.97 33.69 -3.27
N SER A 152 24.07 34.11 -2.66
CA SER A 152 24.15 35.40 -1.96
C SER A 152 25.61 35.92 -2.01
N GLY A 153 25.87 36.91 -2.87
CA GLY A 153 27.16 37.61 -3.04
C GLY A 153 27.54 37.79 -4.53
N ASP A 154 26.95 38.74 -5.30
CA ASP A 154 27.38 40.16 -5.46
C ASP A 154 28.72 40.28 -6.25
N ASN A 155 28.93 41.01 -7.37
CA ASN A 155 28.14 41.82 -8.30
C ASN A 155 29.04 42.18 -9.53
N ASN A 156 28.48 42.29 -10.75
CA ASN A 156 28.70 43.36 -11.77
C ASN A 156 28.54 42.94 -13.26
N ASP A 157 27.52 43.55 -13.88
CA ASP A 157 27.35 44.13 -15.25
C ASP A 157 28.34 43.74 -16.37
N THR A 158 27.97 43.52 -17.65
CA THR A 158 26.98 44.13 -18.57
C THR A 158 26.96 43.24 -19.84
N THR A 159 25.90 42.86 -20.56
CA THR A 159 25.03 43.64 -21.48
C THR A 159 24.07 42.68 -22.21
N ALA A 160 22.98 43.25 -22.72
CA ALA A 160 21.75 42.65 -23.24
C ALA A 160 21.80 41.60 -24.36
N SER A 161 20.85 40.65 -24.30
CA SER A 161 19.79 40.42 -25.32
C SER A 161 19.38 38.95 -25.40
N SER A 162 18.17 38.62 -24.95
CA SER A 162 17.15 37.98 -25.80
C SER A 162 16.03 37.36 -24.96
N THR A 163 14.82 37.61 -25.43
CA THR A 163 13.52 37.20 -24.95
C THR A 163 13.33 35.69 -24.90
N THR A 164 12.81 35.14 -23.79
CA THR A 164 11.58 34.31 -23.76
C THR A 164 11.22 33.91 -22.32
N SER A 165 9.92 33.95 -22.06
CA SER A 165 9.22 33.76 -20.80
C SER A 165 9.58 32.52 -20.00
N LYS A 166 10.00 32.70 -18.74
CA LYS A 166 9.83 31.67 -17.70
C LYS A 166 9.20 32.30 -16.46
N ASN A 167 7.95 31.94 -16.20
CA ASN A 167 7.25 32.22 -14.95
C ASN A 167 8.14 31.75 -13.78
N LYS A 168 8.81 32.69 -13.11
CA LYS A 168 9.47 32.47 -11.83
C LYS A 168 8.39 32.05 -10.82
N ARG A 169 8.20 30.74 -10.67
CA ARG A 169 7.41 30.17 -9.57
C ARG A 169 8.08 30.62 -8.28
N GLN A 170 7.37 31.44 -7.50
CA GLN A 170 7.79 31.80 -6.15
C GLN A 170 8.11 30.53 -5.34
N PRO A 171 9.14 30.56 -4.48
CA PRO A 171 9.47 29.43 -3.62
C PRO A 171 8.27 29.13 -2.73
N ARG A 172 7.65 27.96 -2.91
CA ARG A 172 6.60 27.47 -2.02
C ARG A 172 7.18 27.45 -0.60
N LYS A 173 6.51 28.11 0.34
CA LYS A 173 6.79 27.97 1.79
C LYS A 173 6.95 26.48 2.07
N LYS A 174 8.08 26.06 2.67
CA LYS A 174 8.35 24.66 3.00
C LYS A 174 7.27 24.19 3.97
N SER A 175 6.24 23.52 3.46
CA SER A 175 5.27 22.85 4.30
C SER A 175 6.01 21.79 5.12
N PRO A 176 5.73 21.64 6.42
CA PRO A 176 6.30 20.54 7.20
C PRO A 176 5.95 19.20 6.54
N ALA A 177 6.79 18.18 6.73
CA ALA A 177 6.47 16.85 6.22
C ALA A 177 5.15 16.36 6.81
N PRO A 178 4.37 15.58 6.04
CA PRO A 178 3.23 14.86 6.59
C PRO A 178 3.66 14.06 7.84
N PRO A 179 2.86 14.05 8.91
CA PRO A 179 3.26 13.50 10.21
C PRO A 179 3.53 11.99 10.16
N ASP A 180 2.87 11.28 9.26
CA ASP A 180 2.95 9.84 9.06
C ASP A 180 4.08 9.40 8.11
N LEU A 181 4.74 10.33 7.42
CA LEU A 181 5.79 10.00 6.44
C LEU A 181 6.98 9.27 7.09
N VAL A 182 7.50 9.80 8.20
CA VAL A 182 8.68 9.21 8.87
C VAL A 182 8.37 7.81 9.41
N PRO A 183 7.26 7.59 10.15
CA PRO A 183 6.84 6.24 10.52
C PRO A 183 6.73 5.27 9.34
N LEU A 184 6.17 5.71 8.20
CA LEU A 184 6.05 4.87 7.00
C LEU A 184 7.40 4.51 6.38
N LEU A 185 8.35 5.45 6.32
CA LEU A 185 9.70 5.18 5.83
C LEU A 185 10.43 4.17 6.73
N GLN A 186 10.27 4.28 8.05
CA GLN A 186 10.81 3.32 9.01
C GLN A 186 10.13 1.95 8.92
N ALA A 187 8.80 1.92 8.74
CA ALA A 187 8.06 0.68 8.54
C ALA A 187 8.54 -0.04 7.27
N ARG A 188 8.77 0.69 6.18
CA ARG A 188 9.26 0.11 4.92
C ARG A 188 10.62 -0.59 5.08
N SER A 189 11.57 -0.01 5.81
CA SER A 189 12.87 -0.67 6.03
C SER A 189 12.77 -1.91 6.92
N LYS A 190 11.77 -1.95 7.82
CA LYS A 190 11.51 -3.10 8.69
C LYS A 190 10.76 -4.23 7.97
N PHE A 191 9.74 -3.90 7.18
CA PHE A 191 8.83 -4.89 6.58
C PHE A 191 9.35 -5.53 5.30
N PHE A 192 10.36 -4.96 4.66
CA PHE A 192 10.91 -5.46 3.40
C PHE A 192 12.38 -5.82 3.52
N SER A 193 12.80 -6.94 2.93
CA SER A 193 14.19 -7.39 2.91
C SER A 193 14.99 -6.77 1.77
N THR A 194 14.33 -6.52 0.63
CA THR A 194 14.91 -5.85 -0.54
C THR A 194 13.96 -4.77 -1.09
N PRO A 195 14.47 -3.76 -1.81
CA PRO A 195 13.61 -2.73 -2.40
C PRO A 195 12.60 -3.28 -3.40
N GLU A 196 12.97 -4.32 -4.16
CA GLU A 196 12.10 -5.01 -5.11
C GLU A 196 10.78 -5.47 -4.49
N ARG A 197 10.82 -5.94 -3.25
CA ARG A 197 9.61 -6.40 -2.54
C ARG A 197 8.61 -5.27 -2.26
N CYS A 198 9.04 -4.01 -2.25
CA CYS A 198 8.11 -2.87 -2.15
C CYS A 198 7.29 -2.68 -3.43
N PHE A 199 7.82 -3.12 -4.57
CA PHE A 199 7.19 -3.04 -5.90
C PHE A 199 6.32 -4.25 -6.22
N ASP A 200 6.18 -5.19 -5.28
CA ASP A 200 5.22 -6.28 -5.36
C ASP A 200 3.79 -5.70 -5.29
N SER A 201 2.94 -6.06 -6.26
CA SER A 201 1.54 -5.60 -6.31
C SER A 201 0.71 -6.10 -5.13
N PHE A 202 1.06 -7.23 -4.52
CA PHE A 202 0.37 -7.72 -3.32
C PHE A 202 0.73 -6.92 -2.06
N ALA A 203 1.90 -6.29 -2.03
CA ALA A 203 2.31 -5.40 -0.94
C ALA A 203 1.89 -3.93 -1.18
N SER A 204 1.84 -3.51 -2.44
CA SER A 204 1.39 -2.19 -2.90
C SER A 204 0.22 -2.35 -3.88
N PRO A 205 -1.03 -2.53 -3.40
CA PRO A 205 -2.20 -2.84 -4.22
C PRO A 205 -2.46 -1.87 -5.37
N ILE A 206 -2.01 -0.61 -5.27
CA ILE A 206 -2.15 0.35 -6.36
C ILE A 206 -1.44 -0.09 -7.64
N LEU A 207 -0.43 -0.97 -7.52
CA LEU A 207 0.36 -1.45 -8.65
C LEU A 207 -0.40 -2.44 -9.54
N PHE A 208 -1.51 -3.02 -9.06
CA PHE A 208 -2.44 -3.74 -9.94
C PHE A 208 -3.14 -2.80 -10.94
N LEU A 209 -3.22 -1.51 -10.63
CA LEU A 209 -4.02 -0.51 -11.35
C LEU A 209 -3.17 0.52 -12.08
N ARG A 210 -1.87 0.61 -11.77
CA ARG A 210 -0.93 1.49 -12.46
C ARG A 210 0.52 1.07 -12.27
N SER A 211 1.40 1.54 -13.16
CA SER A 211 2.84 1.42 -12.95
C SER A 211 3.32 2.26 -11.75
N ALA A 212 4.45 1.84 -11.16
CA ALA A 212 5.11 2.58 -10.07
C ALA A 212 5.68 3.94 -10.52
N GLY A 213 5.88 4.13 -11.83
CA GLY A 213 6.42 5.37 -12.40
C GLY A 213 7.90 5.60 -12.10
N ARG A 214 8.63 4.55 -11.73
CA ARG A 214 10.06 4.60 -11.40
C ARG A 214 10.67 3.21 -11.44
N ASP A 215 11.98 3.18 -11.63
CA ASP A 215 12.75 1.94 -11.62
C ASP A 215 13.04 1.50 -10.19
N VAL A 216 13.22 0.19 -9.99
CA VAL A 216 13.52 -0.38 -8.68
C VAL A 216 14.95 -0.01 -8.28
N PRO A 217 15.17 0.62 -7.11
CA PRO A 217 16.51 0.96 -6.68
C PRO A 217 17.28 -0.31 -6.28
N ARG A 218 18.58 -0.35 -6.57
CA ARG A 218 19.45 -1.50 -6.24
C ARG A 218 19.61 -1.73 -4.74
N THR A 219 19.53 -0.66 -3.95
CA THR A 219 19.63 -0.70 -2.48
C THR A 219 18.54 0.17 -1.87
N PHE A 220 18.23 -0.06 -0.59
CA PHE A 220 17.24 0.77 0.09
C PHE A 220 17.71 2.22 0.14
N PRO A 221 16.88 3.18 -0.28
CA PRO A 221 17.28 4.56 -0.20
C PRO A 221 17.40 5.00 1.26
N GLN A 222 18.39 5.85 1.53
CA GLN A 222 18.65 6.38 2.87
C GLN A 222 18.05 7.77 3.03
N TYR A 223 17.51 8.04 4.21
CA TYR A 223 16.84 9.31 4.52
C TYR A 223 17.55 10.01 5.66
N LEU A 224 17.83 11.30 5.48
CA LEU A 224 18.16 12.21 6.56
C LEU A 224 16.84 12.66 7.20
N THR A 225 16.65 12.30 8.46
CA THR A 225 15.49 12.65 9.29
C THR A 225 15.96 13.29 10.59
N GLY A 226 15.06 13.96 11.31
CA GLY A 226 15.34 14.58 12.60
C GLY A 226 15.08 16.09 12.61
N PRO A 227 15.36 16.79 13.72
CA PRO A 227 15.07 18.22 13.88
C PRO A 227 15.74 19.11 12.81
N GLU A 228 16.89 18.69 12.30
CA GLU A 228 17.63 19.39 11.24
C GLU A 228 16.97 19.27 9.86
N TYR A 229 16.09 18.27 9.68
CA TYR A 229 15.42 17.93 8.43
C TYR A 229 13.91 17.89 8.63
N PRO A 230 13.20 19.05 8.60
CA PRO A 230 11.75 19.12 8.82
C PRO A 230 10.94 18.37 7.75
N VAL A 231 11.56 18.09 6.59
CA VAL A 231 11.09 17.14 5.59
C VAL A 231 12.22 16.13 5.35
N PRO A 232 11.96 14.82 5.40
CA PRO A 232 12.98 13.80 5.12
C PRO A 232 13.69 14.07 3.80
N VAL A 233 15.02 14.04 3.83
CA VAL A 233 15.85 14.25 2.63
C VAL A 233 16.40 12.92 2.17
N LEU A 234 16.11 12.56 0.93
CA LEU A 234 16.68 11.40 0.26
C LEU A 234 18.15 11.66 -0.06
N LYS A 235 19.05 10.83 0.49
CA LYS A 235 20.49 10.86 0.19
C LYS A 235 20.73 10.35 -1.22
N GLU A 236 21.53 11.07 -1.99
CA GLU A 236 22.00 10.59 -3.28
C GLU A 236 23.29 9.78 -3.05
N ASN A 237 23.25 8.48 -3.32
CA ASN A 237 24.45 7.65 -3.23
C ASN A 237 25.41 8.04 -4.36
N VAL A 238 26.40 8.87 -4.05
CA VAL A 238 27.58 9.07 -4.91
C VAL A 238 28.28 7.71 -4.99
N ARG A 239 28.49 7.19 -6.21
CA ARG A 239 29.14 5.89 -6.43
C ARG A 239 30.46 5.84 -5.65
N SER A 240 30.61 4.83 -4.81
CA SER A 240 31.91 4.35 -4.36
C SER A 240 32.75 4.04 -5.60
N THR A 241 33.93 4.63 -5.64
CA THR A 241 34.91 4.58 -6.72
C THR A 241 35.32 3.15 -7.11
N THR A 242 35.17 2.83 -8.40
CA THR A 242 36.12 2.09 -9.28
C THR A 242 36.57 0.66 -8.97
N ALA A 243 36.18 -0.02 -7.87
CA ALA A 243 36.63 -1.40 -7.61
C ALA A 243 35.55 -2.50 -7.80
N GLU A 244 34.28 -2.20 -7.56
CA GLU A 244 33.20 -3.21 -7.56
C GLU A 244 32.54 -3.41 -8.93
N GLN A 245 32.80 -2.51 -9.88
CA GLN A 245 32.18 -2.51 -11.21
C GLN A 245 32.75 -3.60 -12.14
N TYR A 246 33.95 -4.11 -11.84
CA TYR A 246 34.58 -5.23 -12.56
C TYR A 246 34.27 -6.61 -11.95
N ALA A 247 33.79 -6.69 -10.70
CA ALA A 247 33.47 -7.98 -10.07
C ALA A 247 32.05 -8.48 -10.42
N ALA A 248 31.16 -7.59 -10.85
CA ALA A 248 29.77 -7.91 -11.17
C ALA A 248 29.51 -8.17 -12.66
N SER A 249 30.52 -8.04 -13.52
CA SER A 249 30.42 -8.27 -14.98
C SER A 249 30.74 -9.72 -15.38
N ASP A 250 31.19 -10.58 -14.47
CA ASP A 250 31.71 -11.92 -14.81
C ASP A 250 30.68 -13.07 -14.77
N ASN A 251 29.40 -12.78 -14.47
CA ASN A 251 28.37 -13.83 -14.30
C ASN A 251 27.18 -13.75 -15.26
N SER A 252 27.29 -13.05 -16.40
CA SER A 252 26.25 -13.04 -17.44
C SER A 252 26.87 -13.36 -18.81
N ILE A 253 27.25 -14.63 -18.99
CA ILE A 253 27.91 -15.13 -20.21
C ILE A 253 26.96 -15.88 -21.16
N TRP A 254 25.63 -15.72 -21.00
CA TRP A 254 24.64 -16.52 -21.74
C TRP A 254 23.52 -15.73 -22.44
N ASP A 255 23.68 -14.44 -22.75
CA ASP A 255 22.63 -13.74 -23.53
C ASP A 255 23.17 -12.73 -24.54
N GLN A 256 24.22 -13.13 -25.25
CA GLN A 256 24.80 -12.33 -26.31
C GLN A 256 25.07 -13.25 -27.51
N ASP A 257 24.06 -13.42 -28.36
CA ASP A 257 24.20 -13.73 -29.80
C ASP A 257 22.83 -13.87 -30.49
N VAL A 258 22.04 -12.78 -30.62
CA VAL A 258 21.17 -12.58 -31.81
C VAL A 258 20.97 -11.07 -32.03
N TYR A 259 21.35 -10.61 -33.24
CA TYR A 259 21.25 -9.25 -33.83
C TYR A 259 22.48 -8.33 -33.74
N PRO A 260 23.22 -8.14 -34.85
CA PRO A 260 24.11 -7.00 -35.06
C PRO A 260 23.35 -5.82 -35.69
N ASP A 261 23.87 -4.61 -35.46
CA ASP A 261 23.54 -3.31 -36.06
C ASP A 261 22.23 -2.62 -35.68
N MET A 262 22.32 -1.82 -34.60
CA MET A 262 21.74 -0.48 -34.53
C MET A 262 22.69 0.39 -33.69
N ASP A 263 23.12 1.52 -34.25
CA ASP A 263 24.03 2.51 -33.66
C ASP A 263 23.68 2.85 -32.20
N THR A 264 24.56 2.47 -31.27
CA THR A 264 24.52 2.95 -29.89
C THR A 264 25.17 4.32 -29.82
N ASP A 265 24.35 5.37 -29.78
CA ASP A 265 24.79 6.65 -29.20
C ASP A 265 25.17 6.39 -27.74
N ASP A 266 26.45 6.58 -27.43
CA ASP A 266 27.02 6.60 -26.08
C ASP A 266 26.29 7.64 -25.21
N VAL A 267 25.28 7.20 -24.46
CA VAL A 267 24.72 8.00 -23.36
C VAL A 267 25.47 7.66 -22.09
N ASP A 268 26.45 8.51 -21.80
CA ASP A 268 27.20 8.59 -20.55
C ASP A 268 26.38 8.22 -19.31
N GLY A 269 26.85 7.18 -18.60
CA GLY A 269 26.32 6.69 -17.33
C GLY A 269 26.62 7.60 -16.14
N ILE A 270 26.26 8.89 -16.25
CA ILE A 270 26.44 9.93 -15.23
C ILE A 270 25.15 10.06 -14.41
N GLY A 271 25.20 9.56 -13.18
CA GLY A 271 24.15 9.72 -12.15
C GLY A 271 23.01 8.71 -12.27
N ALA A 272 22.92 7.78 -11.33
CA ALA A 272 21.71 6.99 -11.08
C ALA A 272 20.60 7.89 -10.48
N THR A 273 20.25 8.95 -11.20
CA THR A 273 19.02 9.67 -10.95
C THR A 273 17.90 8.68 -11.20
N VAL A 274 17.08 8.40 -10.19
CA VAL A 274 15.88 7.58 -10.35
C VAL A 274 15.02 8.26 -11.42
N THR A 275 15.08 7.75 -12.65
CA THR A 275 14.39 8.34 -13.80
C THR A 275 12.89 8.22 -13.53
N ARG A 276 12.28 9.32 -13.09
CA ARG A 276 10.85 9.36 -12.81
C ARG A 276 10.11 9.29 -14.14
N ARG A 277 9.34 8.23 -14.33
CA ARG A 277 8.46 8.02 -15.49
C ARG A 277 7.03 8.40 -15.11
N ARG A 278 6.20 8.64 -16.11
CA ARG A 278 4.77 8.85 -15.89
C ARG A 278 4.15 7.55 -15.35
N LYS A 279 3.41 7.64 -14.24
CA LYS A 279 2.54 6.57 -13.75
C LYS A 279 1.44 6.32 -14.79
N ALA A 280 1.45 5.15 -15.41
CA ALA A 280 0.48 4.75 -16.44
C ALA A 280 -0.58 3.85 -15.83
N LEU A 281 -1.86 4.09 -16.12
CA LEU A 281 -2.95 3.22 -15.67
C LEU A 281 -2.85 1.86 -16.37
N SER A 282 -3.03 0.81 -15.59
CA SER A 282 -3.10 -0.58 -16.04
C SER A 282 -4.55 -0.98 -16.27
N ARG A 283 -4.77 -1.95 -17.16
CA ARG A 283 -6.05 -2.63 -17.32
C ARG A 283 -6.30 -3.52 -16.09
N TRP A 284 -7.53 -3.55 -15.60
CA TRP A 284 -7.97 -4.50 -14.58
C TRP A 284 -9.26 -5.23 -15.02
N PRO A 285 -9.35 -6.56 -14.87
CA PRO A 285 -8.29 -7.47 -14.43
C PRO A 285 -7.09 -7.53 -15.40
N PRO A 286 -5.88 -7.91 -14.93
CA PRO A 286 -4.74 -8.14 -15.81
C PRO A 286 -5.02 -9.21 -16.87
N TYR A 287 -4.35 -9.11 -18.03
CA TYR A 287 -4.45 -10.11 -19.09
C TYR A 287 -4.12 -11.51 -18.55
N GLY A 288 -4.94 -12.51 -18.91
CA GLY A 288 -4.76 -13.89 -18.44
C GLY A 288 -5.40 -14.20 -17.08
N LEU A 289 -5.82 -13.16 -16.33
CA LEU A 289 -6.73 -13.27 -15.19
C LEU A 289 -8.18 -12.97 -15.58
N ASP A 290 -8.48 -13.03 -16.88
CA ASP A 290 -9.84 -12.93 -17.42
C ASP A 290 -10.61 -14.18 -16.97
N TYR A 291 -11.16 -14.14 -15.76
CA TYR A 291 -12.07 -15.17 -15.24
C TYR A 291 -13.16 -15.41 -16.31
N GLY A 292 -13.41 -16.67 -16.68
CA GLY A 292 -14.36 -16.98 -17.75
C GLY A 292 -13.77 -17.60 -19.02
N LEU A 293 -12.47 -17.91 -19.07
CA LEU A 293 -11.95 -18.90 -20.03
C LEU A 293 -12.23 -20.35 -19.59
N SER A 294 -12.75 -20.57 -18.37
CA SER A 294 -13.01 -21.88 -17.78
C SER A 294 -14.46 -22.39 -17.92
N GLY A 295 -15.31 -21.74 -18.73
CA GLY A 295 -16.63 -22.23 -19.11
C GLY A 295 -16.70 -22.55 -20.60
N ASN A 296 -17.54 -23.52 -21.01
CA ASN A 296 -17.75 -23.91 -22.41
C ASN A 296 -17.94 -22.69 -23.33
N THR A 297 -16.88 -22.23 -23.98
CA THR A 297 -16.88 -21.08 -24.91
C THR A 297 -17.50 -21.42 -26.27
N PHE A 298 -18.20 -22.55 -26.37
CA PHE A 298 -18.82 -23.06 -27.60
C PHE A 298 -20.34 -23.15 -27.46
N SER A 299 -20.99 -22.10 -26.96
CA SER A 299 -22.43 -21.92 -27.09
C SER A 299 -22.75 -21.31 -28.45
N GLY A 300 -22.81 -22.17 -29.49
CA GLY A 300 -23.52 -21.93 -30.76
C GLY A 300 -22.93 -20.88 -31.72
N PRO A 301 -23.17 -21.03 -33.04
CA PRO A 301 -22.82 -20.03 -34.04
C PRO A 301 -23.76 -18.82 -33.90
N GLY A 302 -23.40 -17.86 -33.04
CA GLY A 302 -24.15 -16.63 -32.84
C GLY A 302 -23.99 -15.99 -31.46
N ASP A 303 -23.58 -16.75 -30.45
CA ASP A 303 -23.28 -16.21 -29.12
C ASP A 303 -21.77 -15.94 -29.05
N GLY A 304 -21.37 -14.67 -29.11
CA GLY A 304 -19.97 -14.29 -28.93
C GLY A 304 -19.43 -14.84 -27.61
N ILE A 305 -18.10 -14.97 -27.49
CA ILE A 305 -17.43 -15.38 -26.24
C ILE A 305 -17.98 -14.51 -25.10
N ARG A 306 -18.87 -15.07 -24.28
CA ARG A 306 -19.41 -14.41 -23.09
C ARG A 306 -18.29 -14.35 -22.06
N ARG A 307 -17.46 -13.32 -22.15
CA ARG A 307 -16.46 -13.01 -21.14
C ARG A 307 -17.21 -12.68 -19.85
N LEU A 308 -16.85 -13.34 -18.76
CA LEU A 308 -17.46 -13.10 -17.46
C LEU A 308 -17.32 -11.61 -17.12
N GLU A 309 -18.43 -10.95 -16.82
CA GLU A 309 -18.42 -9.56 -16.39
C GLU A 309 -17.75 -9.47 -15.02
N MET A 310 -16.55 -8.91 -14.98
CA MET A 310 -15.83 -8.68 -13.72
C MET A 310 -16.25 -7.33 -13.14
N ALA A 311 -17.00 -7.37 -12.04
CA ALA A 311 -17.30 -6.21 -11.23
C ALA A 311 -16.39 -6.20 -9.99
N LEU A 312 -15.95 -5.01 -9.58
CA LEU A 312 -15.34 -4.87 -8.26
C LEU A 312 -16.37 -5.19 -7.16
N PRO A 313 -15.93 -5.65 -5.99
CA PRO A 313 -16.75 -5.55 -4.78
C PRO A 313 -17.10 -4.09 -4.50
N TRP A 314 -18.06 -3.86 -3.62
CA TRP A 314 -18.25 -2.55 -3.03
C TRP A 314 -17.02 -2.20 -2.21
N VAL A 315 -16.29 -1.14 -2.58
CA VAL A 315 -15.07 -0.73 -1.88
C VAL A 315 -15.28 0.64 -1.28
N ARG A 316 -15.06 0.74 0.02
CA ARG A 316 -15.04 2.03 0.73
C ARG A 316 -13.71 2.18 1.45
N VAL A 317 -12.99 3.24 1.08
CA VAL A 317 -11.79 3.65 1.79
C VAL A 317 -12.17 4.73 2.79
N PHE A 318 -11.75 4.55 4.04
CA PHE A 318 -12.05 5.42 5.16
C PHE A 318 -10.78 6.15 5.59
N LEU A 319 -10.91 7.45 5.84
CA LEU A 319 -9.84 8.29 6.35
C LEU A 319 -10.16 8.80 7.74
N ARG A 320 -9.22 8.68 8.67
CA ARG A 320 -9.39 9.25 10.01
C ARG A 320 -9.19 10.76 9.96
N GLU A 321 -10.13 11.50 10.51
CA GLU A 321 -9.98 12.94 10.66
C GLU A 321 -9.13 13.26 11.89
N ASP A 322 -7.91 13.74 11.68
CA ASP A 322 -7.07 14.25 12.77
C ASP A 322 -7.68 15.54 13.33
N GLY A 323 -8.13 15.49 14.59
CA GLY A 323 -8.71 16.64 15.32
C GLY A 323 -7.78 17.85 15.54
N ALA A 324 -6.64 17.90 14.86
CA ALA A 324 -5.64 18.97 14.94
C ALA A 324 -6.00 20.25 14.13
N ALA A 325 -7.19 20.32 13.53
CA ALA A 325 -7.67 21.50 12.80
C ALA A 325 -8.70 22.36 13.57
N LEU A 326 -8.89 22.16 14.88
CA LEU A 326 -9.70 23.05 15.71
C LEU A 326 -8.89 24.29 16.11
N GLY A 327 -8.75 25.20 15.14
CA GLY A 327 -8.03 26.47 15.31
C GLY A 327 -8.29 27.47 14.19
N SER A 328 -9.42 27.41 13.48
CA SER A 328 -9.90 28.54 12.70
C SER A 328 -11.41 28.46 12.56
N GLY A 329 -12.11 29.28 13.33
CA GLY A 329 -13.57 29.26 13.39
C GLY A 329 -14.20 29.68 12.07
N SER A 330 -15.20 28.92 11.64
CA SER A 330 -16.34 29.48 10.94
C SER A 330 -17.53 28.55 11.15
N LEU A 331 -18.41 28.95 12.07
CA LEU A 331 -19.76 28.44 12.16
C LEU A 331 -20.52 28.88 10.90
N SER A 332 -20.99 27.95 10.09
CA SER A 332 -22.22 28.12 9.34
C SER A 332 -22.77 26.77 8.91
N SER A 333 -23.91 26.43 9.47
CA SER A 333 -24.82 25.41 8.97
C SER A 333 -25.45 25.85 7.64
N SER A 334 -26.10 24.87 7.00
CA SER A 334 -27.08 24.96 5.91
C SER A 334 -26.56 24.97 4.45
N ALA A 335 -26.95 23.91 3.76
CA ALA A 335 -27.30 23.75 2.36
C ALA A 335 -26.86 24.85 1.37
N ILE A 336 -26.03 24.46 0.40
CA ILE A 336 -26.31 24.51 -1.04
C ILE A 336 -25.14 23.82 -1.76
N GLU A 337 -25.48 22.83 -2.59
CA GLU A 337 -24.59 22.25 -3.58
C GLU A 337 -24.01 23.35 -4.48
N MET A 338 -22.69 23.48 -4.47
CA MET A 338 -21.98 23.91 -5.67
C MET A 338 -20.79 22.99 -5.90
N LYS A 339 -20.86 22.23 -7.00
CA LYS A 339 -19.78 21.49 -7.65
C LYS A 339 -18.52 22.36 -7.73
N LYS A 340 -17.64 22.25 -6.73
CA LYS A 340 -16.26 22.71 -6.85
C LYS A 340 -15.46 21.54 -7.39
N LYS A 341 -15.25 21.57 -8.71
CA LYS A 341 -14.35 20.64 -9.43
C LYS A 341 -13.01 20.61 -8.67
N PRO A 342 -12.54 19.48 -8.12
CA PRO A 342 -11.29 19.44 -7.39
C PRO A 342 -10.18 19.70 -8.41
N ARG A 343 -9.49 20.82 -8.22
CA ARG A 343 -8.30 21.17 -8.97
C ARG A 343 -7.19 20.27 -8.41
N ASP A 344 -6.80 19.28 -9.22
CA ASP A 344 -5.60 18.44 -9.15
C ASP A 344 -4.57 18.90 -8.09
N GLY A 345 -4.60 18.30 -6.90
CA GLY A 345 -3.74 18.66 -5.77
C GLY A 345 -4.31 18.21 -4.43
N GLY A 346 -3.89 17.03 -3.96
CA GLY A 346 -4.40 16.35 -2.76
C GLY A 346 -4.44 17.21 -1.50
N ASN A 347 -5.64 17.36 -0.94
CA ASN A 347 -5.92 18.00 0.34
C ASN A 347 -5.73 17.07 1.55
N GLY A 348 -5.07 15.91 1.38
CA GLY A 348 -4.68 15.06 2.51
C GLY A 348 -3.52 15.67 3.31
N SER A 349 -3.73 15.89 4.60
CA SER A 349 -2.68 16.29 5.55
C SER A 349 -1.63 15.19 5.76
N THR A 350 -2.02 13.93 5.56
CA THR A 350 -1.19 12.72 5.73
C THR A 350 -0.83 12.07 4.39
N VAL A 351 0.21 11.25 4.38
CA VAL A 351 0.57 10.38 3.23
C VAL A 351 -0.52 9.36 2.98
N LEU A 352 -1.05 8.73 4.02
CA LEU A 352 -2.12 7.73 3.92
C LEU A 352 -3.38 8.31 3.26
N ALA A 353 -3.79 9.53 3.63
CA ALA A 353 -4.92 10.21 3.00
C ALA A 353 -4.71 10.43 1.50
N ARG A 354 -3.49 10.79 1.09
CA ARG A 354 -3.14 10.96 -0.32
C ARG A 354 -3.08 9.64 -1.07
N GLN A 355 -2.54 8.59 -0.44
CA GLN A 355 -2.52 7.24 -1.03
C GLN A 355 -3.93 6.68 -1.21
N ALA A 356 -4.83 6.90 -0.25
CA ALA A 356 -6.23 6.52 -0.35
C ALA A 356 -6.95 7.23 -1.50
N ASP A 357 -6.78 8.55 -1.64
CA ASP A 357 -7.34 9.31 -2.75
C ASP A 357 -6.80 8.82 -4.10
N GLU A 358 -5.49 8.58 -4.20
CA GLU A 358 -4.87 8.01 -5.39
C GLU A 358 -5.40 6.61 -5.70
N MET A 359 -5.59 5.76 -4.68
CA MET A 359 -6.11 4.40 -4.83
C MET A 359 -7.55 4.40 -5.32
N VAL A 360 -8.44 5.17 -4.69
CA VAL A 360 -9.84 5.33 -5.12
C VAL A 360 -9.91 5.89 -6.54
N SER A 361 -9.10 6.90 -6.84
CA SER A 361 -8.99 7.49 -8.18
C SER A 361 -8.48 6.48 -9.21
N ALA A 362 -7.52 5.62 -8.86
CA ALA A 362 -7.02 4.56 -9.72
C ALA A 362 -8.08 3.48 -9.97
N MET A 363 -8.78 3.02 -8.93
CA MET A 363 -9.85 2.03 -9.05
C MET A 363 -11.02 2.55 -9.89
N ARG A 364 -11.44 3.81 -9.70
CA ARG A 364 -12.51 4.42 -10.50
C ARG A 364 -12.16 4.55 -11.98
N ARG A 365 -10.89 4.83 -12.29
CA ARG A 365 -10.39 4.99 -13.66
C ARG A 365 -9.91 3.69 -14.30
N ALA A 366 -9.83 2.60 -13.53
CA ALA A 366 -9.43 1.30 -14.06
C ALA A 366 -10.40 0.90 -15.18
N CYS A 367 -9.88 0.43 -16.30
CA CYS A 367 -10.70 0.07 -17.45
C CYS A 367 -11.35 -1.30 -17.19
N PHE A 368 -12.56 -1.30 -16.63
CA PHE A 368 -13.38 -2.50 -16.47
C PHE A 368 -13.84 -2.99 -17.85
N TRP A 369 -13.51 -4.23 -18.20
CA TRP A 369 -13.91 -4.80 -19.47
C TRP A 369 -15.43 -5.03 -19.52
N GLY A 370 -16.08 -4.56 -20.58
CA GLY A 370 -17.47 -4.93 -20.91
C GLY A 370 -18.56 -4.26 -20.09
N ARG A 371 -18.27 -3.20 -19.33
CA ARG A 371 -19.29 -2.46 -18.56
C ARG A 371 -19.40 -0.98 -18.91
N GLU A 372 -20.57 -0.43 -18.61
CA GLU A 372 -20.89 0.96 -18.81
C GLU A 372 -19.98 1.90 -18.00
N LYS A 373 -19.79 3.11 -18.55
CA LYS A 373 -19.07 4.18 -17.87
C LYS A 373 -19.81 4.54 -16.58
N GLY A 374 -19.16 4.45 -15.42
CA GLY A 374 -19.79 4.77 -14.13
C GLY A 374 -19.60 3.72 -13.05
N VAL A 375 -19.35 2.45 -13.41
CA VAL A 375 -19.31 1.33 -12.44
C VAL A 375 -18.24 1.52 -11.38
N GLY A 376 -17.05 1.99 -11.76
CA GLY A 376 -15.99 2.31 -10.83
C GLY A 376 -16.39 3.43 -9.86
N GLU A 377 -17.02 4.50 -10.35
CA GLU A 377 -17.51 5.59 -9.50
C GLU A 377 -18.62 5.16 -8.53
N ARG A 378 -19.51 4.24 -8.95
CA ARG A 378 -20.58 3.69 -8.12
C ARG A 378 -20.05 2.80 -7.00
N ARG A 379 -19.14 1.88 -7.33
CA ARG A 379 -18.69 0.84 -6.39
C ARG A 379 -17.57 1.26 -5.47
N VAL A 380 -16.78 2.27 -5.86
CA VAL A 380 -15.61 2.70 -5.10
C VAL A 380 -15.84 4.08 -4.50
N THR A 381 -15.83 4.16 -3.18
CA THR A 381 -16.12 5.38 -2.41
C THR A 381 -14.98 5.73 -1.44
N LEU A 382 -14.82 7.02 -1.15
CA LEU A 382 -13.91 7.56 -0.15
C LEU A 382 -14.76 8.29 0.89
N SER A 383 -14.61 7.92 2.16
CA SER A 383 -15.33 8.51 3.28
C SER A 383 -14.36 8.96 4.37
N GLN A 384 -14.75 9.97 5.14
CA GLN A 384 -14.02 10.39 6.34
C GLN A 384 -14.75 9.84 7.57
N VAL A 385 -14.01 9.23 8.48
CA VAL A 385 -14.53 8.77 9.77
C VAL A 385 -14.28 9.87 10.79
N ARG A 386 -15.36 10.31 11.44
CA ARG A 386 -15.29 11.36 12.44
C ARG A 386 -14.70 10.78 13.72
N SER A 387 -13.59 11.33 14.18
CA SER A 387 -13.00 10.96 15.48
C SER A 387 -13.86 11.37 16.69
N SER A 388 -14.96 12.11 16.46
CA SER A 388 -15.88 12.58 17.49
C SER A 388 -16.94 11.52 17.84
N GLY A 389 -16.60 10.60 18.74
CA GLY A 389 -17.54 9.82 19.55
C GLY A 389 -18.18 8.58 18.91
N ILE A 390 -18.23 8.46 17.58
CA ILE A 390 -18.72 7.25 16.91
C ILE A 390 -17.53 6.29 16.73
N ASN A 391 -17.71 5.03 17.12
CA ASN A 391 -16.67 4.00 16.97
C ASN A 391 -16.48 3.71 15.47
N GLU A 392 -15.24 3.66 14.98
CA GLU A 392 -14.93 3.30 13.58
C GLU A 392 -15.63 2.00 13.16
N GLY A 393 -15.77 1.04 14.08
CA GLY A 393 -16.49 -0.21 13.84
C GLY A 393 -17.99 -0.03 13.60
N GLU A 394 -18.60 1.04 14.12
CA GLU A 394 -20.02 1.35 13.94
C GLU A 394 -20.28 1.91 12.53
N GLU A 395 -19.55 2.94 12.09
CA GLU A 395 -19.72 3.49 10.73
C GLU A 395 -19.43 2.43 9.64
N VAL A 396 -18.39 1.61 9.84
CA VAL A 396 -18.08 0.51 8.93
C VAL A 396 -19.15 -0.58 8.98
N GLY A 397 -19.63 -0.91 10.18
CA GLY A 397 -20.66 -1.92 10.39
C GLY A 397 -22.00 -1.55 9.76
N ASP A 398 -22.43 -0.30 9.92
CA ASP A 398 -23.64 0.24 9.28
C ASP A 398 -23.51 0.18 7.76
N TRP A 399 -22.36 0.57 7.23
CA TRP A 399 -22.13 0.50 5.78
C TRP A 399 -22.15 -0.94 5.27
N PHE A 400 -21.56 -1.90 5.97
CA PHE A 400 -21.65 -3.31 5.57
C PHE A 400 -23.08 -3.84 5.62
N LYS A 401 -23.84 -3.48 6.65
CA LYS A 401 -25.25 -3.84 6.77
C LYS A 401 -26.04 -3.35 5.55
N ASP A 402 -25.83 -2.11 5.14
CA ASP A 402 -26.49 -1.53 3.96
C ASP A 402 -26.14 -2.29 2.67
N VAL A 403 -24.87 -2.66 2.49
CA VAL A 403 -24.43 -3.44 1.32
C VAL A 403 -25.04 -4.85 1.34
N PHE A 404 -25.09 -5.51 2.49
CA PHE A 404 -25.66 -6.86 2.62
C PHE A 404 -27.18 -6.90 2.40
N GLN A 405 -27.88 -5.86 2.83
CA GLN A 405 -29.33 -5.71 2.64
C GLN A 405 -29.71 -5.22 1.24
N GLY A 406 -28.72 -4.82 0.42
CA GLY A 406 -28.96 -4.30 -0.92
C GLY A 406 -29.61 -2.90 -0.93
N THR A 407 -29.52 -2.16 0.18
CA THR A 407 -29.98 -0.75 0.25
C THR A 407 -29.01 0.19 -0.46
N THR A 408 -27.77 -0.26 -0.70
CA THR A 408 -26.83 0.44 -1.56
C THR A 408 -27.19 0.17 -3.02
N GLU A 409 -27.79 1.16 -3.69
CA GLU A 409 -28.33 1.00 -5.04
C GLU A 409 -27.23 0.66 -6.07
N ASP A 410 -27.35 -0.49 -6.74
CA ASP A 410 -26.81 -0.69 -8.08
C ASP A 410 -27.69 0.18 -9.02
N ILE A 411 -27.32 1.45 -9.16
CA ILE A 411 -27.89 2.27 -10.23
C ILE A 411 -27.33 1.66 -11.51
N ASP A 412 -28.13 0.90 -12.26
CA ASP A 412 -27.74 0.39 -13.57
C ASP A 412 -27.48 1.55 -14.55
#